data_AF-A0A950D5A8-F1
#
_entry.id   AF-A0A950D5A8-F1
#
_cell.length_a   1.000
_cell.length_b   1.000
_cell.length_c   1.000
_cell.angle_alpha   90.00
_cell.angle_beta   90.00
_cell.angle_gamma   90.00
#
_symmetry.space_group_name_H-M   'P 1'
#
loop_
_entity.id
_entity.type
_entity.pdbx_description
1 polymer ?
#
loop_
_entity_poly.entity_id
_entity_poly.type
_entity_poly.pdbx_seq_one_letter_code
_entity_poly.pdbx_strand_id
1 'polypeptide(L)'
;MKQRFRGSCWTALTDVGGERLRVAWTSAGVAFVDDAAPSTKRMMEKRMKLRLVDRPLPAAIHKALVKARKRPGGDDVPIDLSWARDFERDVLLAARTIPWGQTRPYSWLAREAR
;
A
#
# COMPACT_ATOMS: atom_id res chain seq x y z
N MET A 1 8.53 0.04 25.63
CA MET A 1 7.30 -0.73 25.28
C MET A 1 7.64 -1.66 24.11
N LYS A 2 7.69 -2.98 24.30
CA LYS A 2 8.03 -3.94 23.23
C LYS A 2 6.85 -3.99 22.24
N GLN A 3 7.08 -3.60 20.98
CA GLN A 3 6.07 -3.78 19.93
C GLN A 3 5.88 -5.27 19.68
N ARG A 4 4.62 -5.72 19.63
CA ARG A 4 4.25 -7.11 19.38
C ARG A 4 3.75 -7.21 17.94
N PHE A 5 4.56 -7.83 17.08
CA PHE A 5 4.22 -8.04 15.67
C PHE A 5 3.26 -9.22 15.51
N ARG A 6 2.32 -9.11 14.57
CA ARG A 6 1.35 -10.16 14.21
C ARG A 6 1.88 -11.13 13.14
N GLY A 7 2.99 -10.78 12.50
CA GLY A 7 3.60 -11.53 11.42
C GLY A 7 4.74 -10.72 10.79
N SER A 8 5.15 -11.09 9.59
CA SER A 8 6.13 -10.36 8.79
C SER A 8 5.64 -10.09 7.38
N CYS A 9 6.21 -9.07 6.75
CA CYS A 9 6.06 -8.81 5.33
C CYS A 9 7.42 -8.41 4.74
N TRP A 10 7.53 -8.45 3.42
CA TRP A 10 8.74 -8.06 2.72
C TRP A 10 8.70 -6.59 2.37
N THR A 11 9.88 -5.96 2.27
CA THR A 11 9.98 -4.55 1.86
C THR A 11 11.23 -4.31 1.01
N ALA A 12 11.17 -3.28 0.18
CA ALA A 12 12.26 -2.82 -0.67
C ALA A 12 12.14 -1.32 -0.89
N LEU A 13 13.28 -0.70 -1.22
CA LEU A 13 13.30 0.59 -1.90
C LEU A 13 13.28 0.34 -3.40
N THR A 14 12.54 1.16 -4.13
CA THR A 14 12.50 1.11 -5.59
C THR A 14 12.28 2.49 -6.17
N ASP A 15 12.77 2.70 -7.39
CA ASP A 15 12.45 3.89 -8.17
C ASP A 15 11.28 3.58 -9.12
N VAL A 16 10.27 4.44 -9.10
CA VAL A 16 9.07 4.35 -9.93
C VAL A 16 8.83 5.72 -10.56
N GLY A 17 9.16 5.86 -11.86
CA GLY A 17 8.91 7.10 -12.59
C GLY A 17 9.70 8.31 -12.07
N GLY A 18 10.88 8.10 -11.47
CA GLY A 18 11.73 9.16 -10.90
C GLY A 18 11.48 9.42 -9.41
N GLU A 19 10.47 8.79 -8.80
CA GLU A 19 10.22 8.86 -7.36
C GLU A 19 10.77 7.62 -6.66
N ARG A 20 11.46 7.85 -5.53
CA ARG A 20 12.00 6.77 -4.71
C ARG A 20 11.00 6.38 -3.63
N LEU A 21 10.47 5.18 -3.74
CA LEU A 21 9.41 4.66 -2.87
C LEU A 21 9.93 3.51 -2.00
N ARG A 22 9.38 3.39 -0.79
CA ARG A 22 9.43 2.15 -0.03
C ARG A 22 8.13 1.40 -0.24
N VAL A 23 8.27 0.15 -0.67
CA VAL A 23 7.15 -0.76 -0.92
C VAL A 23 7.21 -1.88 0.11
N ALA A 24 6.06 -2.23 0.69
CA ALA A 24 5.87 -3.41 1.51
C ALA A 24 4.85 -4.35 0.85
N TRP A 25 5.13 -5.65 0.84
CA TRP A 25 4.27 -6.66 0.19
C TRP A 25 4.29 -8.00 0.91
N THR A 26 3.25 -8.78 0.66
CA THR A 26 3.10 -10.17 1.13
C THR A 26 2.93 -11.08 -0.10
N SER A 27 2.61 -12.35 0.13
CA SER A 27 2.19 -13.26 -0.94
C SER A 27 0.86 -12.86 -1.59
N ALA A 28 0.02 -12.07 -0.91
CA ALA A 28 -1.28 -11.64 -1.41
C ALA A 28 -1.21 -10.36 -2.26
N GLY A 29 -0.14 -9.57 -2.12
CA GLY A 29 0.04 -8.34 -2.89
C GLY A 29 0.80 -7.23 -2.17
N VAL A 30 0.74 -6.03 -2.73
CA VAL A 30 1.28 -4.80 -2.15
C VAL A 30 0.43 -4.43 -0.94
N ALA A 31 1.07 -4.35 0.22
CA ALA A 31 0.42 -4.02 1.48
C ALA A 31 0.52 -2.54 1.84
N PHE A 32 1.62 -1.88 1.43
CA PHE A 32 1.86 -0.47 1.71
C PHE A 32 2.85 0.11 0.71
N VAL A 33 2.65 1.38 0.34
CA VAL A 33 3.60 2.17 -0.45
C VAL A 33 3.68 3.55 0.18
N ASP A 34 4.88 4.08 0.30
CA ASP A 34 5.12 5.44 0.78
C ASP A 34 6.50 5.93 0.29
N ASP A 35 6.81 7.20 0.52
CA ASP A 35 8.10 7.80 0.18
C ASP A 35 9.25 7.10 0.91
N ALA A 36 10.43 7.07 0.29
CA ALA A 36 11.63 6.44 0.84
C ALA A 36 12.31 7.23 1.98
N ALA A 37 11.53 7.85 2.87
CA ALA A 37 12.07 8.55 4.04
C ALA A 37 12.68 7.57 5.07
N PRO A 38 13.68 8.01 5.87
CA PRO A 38 14.34 7.15 6.85
C PRO A 38 13.39 6.53 7.90
N SER A 39 12.31 7.24 8.24
CA SER A 39 11.31 6.79 9.23
C SER A 39 10.25 5.86 8.66
N THR A 40 10.11 5.76 7.33
CA THR A 40 9.01 5.07 6.65
C THR A 40 8.91 3.61 7.05
N LYS A 41 10.04 2.88 7.12
CA LYS A 41 10.03 1.45 7.52
C LYS A 41 9.42 1.26 8.90
N ARG A 42 9.84 2.06 9.88
CA ARG A 42 9.33 1.99 11.27
C ARG A 42 7.86 2.40 11.34
N MET A 43 7.45 3.39 10.55
CA MET A 43 6.06 3.81 10.46
C MET A 43 5.17 2.69 9.90
N MET A 44 5.58 2.07 8.79
CA MET A 44 4.89 0.93 8.16
C MET A 44 4.75 -0.24 9.15
N GLU A 45 5.84 -0.61 9.85
CA GLU A 45 5.84 -1.65 10.88
C GLU A 45 4.82 -1.35 11.99
N LYS A 46 4.79 -0.10 12.49
CA LYS A 46 3.84 0.33 13.52
C LYS A 46 2.40 0.30 13.01
N ARG A 47 2.15 0.72 11.77
CA ARG A 47 0.81 0.85 11.17
C ARG A 47 0.19 -0.51 10.89
N MET A 48 0.95 -1.41 10.26
CA MET A 48 0.47 -2.75 9.89
C MET A 48 0.62 -3.76 11.03
N LYS A 49 1.42 -3.45 12.06
CA LYS A 49 1.84 -4.38 13.11
C LYS A 49 2.52 -5.63 12.55
N LEU A 50 3.23 -5.48 11.43
CA LEU A 50 4.02 -6.52 10.77
C LEU A 50 5.51 -6.15 10.84
N ARG A 51 6.38 -7.15 10.98
CA ARG A 51 7.83 -6.95 10.89
C ARG A 51 8.23 -6.83 9.42
N LEU A 52 8.93 -5.77 9.05
CA LEU A 52 9.38 -5.56 7.68
C LEU A 52 10.77 -6.19 7.48
N VAL A 53 10.85 -7.14 6.55
CA VAL A 53 12.08 -7.85 6.17
C VAL A 53 12.52 -7.35 4.80
N ASP A 54 13.71 -6.78 4.69
CA ASP A 54 14.21 -6.29 3.41
C ASP A 54 14.46 -7.46 2.45
N ARG A 55 13.97 -7.35 1.21
CA ARG A 55 14.18 -8.29 0.11
C ARG A 55 14.22 -7.53 -1.23
N PRO A 56 14.81 -8.11 -2.28
CA PRO A 56 14.66 -7.57 -3.63
C PRO A 56 13.18 -7.50 -4.03
N LEU A 57 12.75 -6.38 -4.62
CA LEU A 57 11.38 -6.22 -5.09
C LEU A 57 11.12 -7.16 -6.28
N PRO A 58 10.07 -8.00 -6.25
CA PRO A 58 9.70 -8.82 -7.40
C PRO A 58 9.41 -7.96 -8.64
N ALA A 59 9.95 -8.36 -9.79
CA ALA A 59 9.80 -7.62 -11.05
C ALA A 59 8.33 -7.43 -11.45
N ALA A 60 7.45 -8.37 -11.10
CA ALA A 60 6.01 -8.25 -11.35
C ALA A 60 5.40 -7.06 -10.57
N ILE A 61 5.74 -6.91 -9.29
CA ILE A 61 5.27 -5.78 -8.47
C ILE A 61 5.85 -4.47 -9.00
N HIS A 62 7.15 -4.44 -9.34
CA HIS A 62 7.78 -3.25 -9.92
C HIS A 62 7.09 -2.79 -11.20
N LYS A 63 6.86 -3.71 -12.15
CA LYS A 63 6.14 -3.43 -13.39
C LYS A 63 4.72 -2.91 -13.13
N ALA A 64 4.02 -3.51 -12.17
CA ALA A 64 2.67 -3.09 -11.80
C ALA A 64 2.65 -1.65 -11.23
N LEU A 65 3.62 -1.29 -10.39
CA LEU A 65 3.77 0.08 -9.86
C LEU A 65 4.08 1.10 -10.95
N VAL A 66 5.01 0.77 -11.87
CA VAL A 66 5.33 1.63 -13.02
C VAL A 66 4.11 1.84 -13.91
N LYS A 67 3.30 0.80 -14.13
CA LYS A 67 2.07 0.88 -14.92
C LYS A 67 0.99 1.72 -14.22
N ALA A 68 0.78 1.47 -12.93
CA ALA A 68 -0.16 2.23 -12.09
C ALA A 68 0.18 3.72 -12.04
N ARG A 69 1.47 4.10 -12.10
CA ARG A 69 1.88 5.51 -12.21
C ARG A 69 1.48 6.15 -13.54
N LYS A 70 1.60 5.42 -14.65
CA LYS A 70 1.26 5.92 -16.00
C LYS A 70 -0.25 6.04 -16.22
N ARG A 71 -1.03 5.14 -15.62
CA ARG A 71 -2.50 5.13 -15.70
C ARG A 71 -3.08 4.78 -14.32
N PRO A 72 -3.19 5.74 -13.39
CA PRO A 72 -3.76 5.48 -12.08
C PRO A 72 -5.21 5.01 -12.23
N GLY A 73 -5.59 3.93 -11.56
CA GLY A 73 -6.91 3.29 -11.71
C GLY A 73 -7.06 2.38 -12.94
N GLY A 74 -6.00 2.20 -13.75
CA GLY A 74 -6.02 1.37 -14.95
C GLY A 74 -5.61 -0.09 -14.78
N ASP A 75 -5.08 -0.49 -13.61
CA ASP A 75 -4.42 -1.80 -13.44
C ASP A 75 -4.64 -2.45 -12.06
N ASP A 76 -4.82 -3.78 -12.09
CA ASP A 76 -4.85 -4.69 -10.94
C ASP A 76 -3.45 -4.87 -10.34
N VAL A 77 -2.93 -3.86 -9.65
CA VAL A 77 -1.93 -4.15 -8.62
C VAL A 77 -2.64 -4.98 -7.55
N PRO A 78 -2.19 -6.21 -7.24
CA PRO A 78 -2.77 -6.96 -6.13
C PRO A 78 -2.51 -6.18 -4.84
N ILE A 79 -3.56 -5.86 -4.08
CA ILE A 79 -3.48 -5.11 -2.84
C ILE A 79 -3.82 -6.03 -1.68
N ASP A 80 -2.94 -6.08 -0.68
CA ASP A 80 -3.17 -6.77 0.57
C ASP A 80 -3.57 -5.79 1.68
N LEU A 81 -4.84 -5.80 2.06
CA LEU A 81 -5.38 -5.01 3.18
C LEU A 81 -5.66 -5.86 4.43
N SER A 82 -5.13 -7.08 4.52
CA SER A 82 -5.37 -7.98 5.66
C SER A 82 -4.85 -7.43 7.00
N TRP A 83 -3.95 -6.46 6.97
CA TRP A 83 -3.46 -5.74 8.14
C TRP A 83 -4.41 -4.62 8.62
N ALA A 84 -5.31 -4.15 7.76
CA ALA A 84 -6.23 -3.07 8.07
C ALA A 84 -7.38 -3.57 8.97
N ARG A 85 -7.95 -2.66 9.77
CA ARG A 85 -9.21 -2.94 10.47
C ARG A 85 -10.36 -2.94 9.46
N ASP A 86 -11.45 -3.64 9.74
CA ASP A 86 -12.59 -3.78 8.83
C ASP A 86 -13.05 -2.43 8.26
N PHE A 87 -13.36 -1.46 9.14
CA PHE A 87 -13.70 -0.09 8.71
C PHE A 87 -12.64 0.57 7.80
N GLU A 88 -11.35 0.41 8.11
CA GLU A 88 -10.29 1.00 7.28
C GLU A 88 -10.19 0.30 5.93
N ARG A 89 -10.39 -1.01 5.91
CA ARG A 89 -10.42 -1.82 4.69
C ARG A 89 -11.57 -1.37 3.79
N ASP A 90 -12.76 -1.20 4.33
CA ASP A 90 -13.95 -0.80 3.57
C ASP A 90 -13.76 0.60 2.97
N VAL A 91 -13.19 1.53 3.75
CA VAL A 91 -12.82 2.87 3.27
C VAL A 91 -11.80 2.82 2.13
N LEU A 92 -10.74 2.02 2.26
CA LEU A 92 -9.71 1.90 1.22
C LEU A 92 -10.24 1.22 -0.05
N LEU A 93 -11.13 0.24 0.09
CA LEU A 93 -11.80 -0.40 -1.03
C LEU A 93 -12.77 0.55 -1.74
N ALA A 94 -13.55 1.33 -0.99
CA ALA A 94 -14.41 2.38 -1.56
C ALA A 94 -13.58 3.43 -2.31
N ALA A 95 -12.48 3.90 -1.73
CA ALA A 95 -11.57 4.86 -2.36
C ALA A 95 -10.96 4.33 -3.67
N ARG A 96 -10.71 3.03 -3.77
CA ARG A 96 -10.20 2.39 -4.99
C ARG A 96 -11.18 2.49 -6.18
N THR A 97 -12.47 2.71 -5.93
CA THR A 97 -13.48 2.85 -6.99
C THR A 97 -13.55 4.25 -7.61
N ILE A 98 -12.83 5.23 -7.03
CA ILE A 98 -12.79 6.60 -7.55
C ILE A 98 -12.12 6.57 -8.93
N PRO A 99 -12.83 6.99 -10.00
CA PRO A 99 -12.25 7.00 -11.34
C PRO A 99 -11.08 7.98 -11.44
N TRP A 100 -10.15 7.67 -12.34
CA TRP A 100 -9.03 8.56 -12.62
C TRP A 100 -9.50 9.97 -13.02
N GLY A 101 -8.81 10.98 -12.50
CA GLY A 101 -9.15 12.39 -12.73
C GLY A 101 -10.36 12.89 -11.95
N GLN A 102 -10.96 12.07 -11.08
CA GLN A 102 -12.08 12.48 -10.23
C GLN A 102 -11.68 12.54 -8.77
N THR A 103 -12.32 13.45 -8.05
CA THR A 103 -12.22 13.58 -6.59
C THR A 103 -13.60 13.32 -5.98
N ARG A 104 -13.61 12.78 -4.76
CA ARG A 104 -14.82 12.59 -3.96
C ARG A 104 -14.66 13.23 -2.58
N PRO A 105 -15.70 13.86 -2.03
CA PRO A 105 -15.66 14.39 -0.67
C PRO A 105 -15.63 13.26 0.36
N TYR A 106 -15.13 13.54 1.56
CA TYR A 106 -15.13 12.56 2.66
C TYR A 106 -16.54 12.06 3.02
N SER A 107 -17.56 12.90 2.91
CA SER A 107 -18.96 12.51 3.13
C SER A 107 -19.46 11.45 2.14
N TRP A 108 -18.96 11.48 0.90
CA TRP A 108 -19.22 10.43 -0.08
C TRP A 108 -18.54 9.12 0.37
N LEU A 109 -17.26 9.19 0.74
CA LEU A 109 -16.51 8.00 1.17
C LEU A 109 -17.12 7.32 2.40
N ALA A 110 -17.60 8.11 3.37
CA ALA A 110 -18.30 7.61 4.55
C ALA A 110 -19.62 6.91 4.23
N ARG A 111 -20.27 7.26 3.11
CA ARG A 111 -21.51 6.62 2.65
C ARG A 111 -21.26 5.32 1.88
N GLU A 112 -20.18 5.28 1.11
CA GLU A 112 -19.80 4.14 0.28
C GLU A 112 -19.05 3.04 1.05
N ALA A 113 -18.28 3.41 2.09
CA ALA A 113 -17.63 2.44 2.97
C ALA A 113 -18.68 1.77 3.87
N ARG A 114 -18.97 0.49 3.61
CA ARG A 114 -19.98 -0.31 4.30
C ARG A 114 -19.45 -1.68 4.66
#